data_AF-A0A645BQE7-F1
#
_entry.id   AF-A0A645BQE7-F1
#
_cell.length_a   1.000
_cell.length_b   1.000
_cell.length_c   1.000
_cell.angle_alpha   90.00
_cell.angle_beta   90.00
_cell.angle_gamma   90.00
#
_symmetry.space_group_name_H-M   'P 1'
#
loop_
_entity.id
_entity.type
_entity.pdbx_description
1 polymer ?
#
loop_
_entity_poly.entity_id
_entity_poly.type
_entity_poly.pdbx_seq_one_letter_code
_entity_poly.pdbx_strand_id
1 'polypeptide(L)'
;MGDFSRLMTDPWAFTRTYMKHFEDHVPSVVELALHLGIKVINFPYHNLGKEHFTALQAAGLSVSVWTVDDRDALDRMLSFSVSNLENVTTRQVTMVQSLLQTHQTVLSQPS
;
A
#
# COMPACT_ATOMS: atom_id res chain seq x y z
N MET A 1 15.71 -8.57 -24.68
CA MET A 1 15.73 -7.10 -24.47
C MET A 1 14.33 -6.49 -24.27
N GLY A 2 13.24 -7.08 -24.78
CA GLY A 2 11.89 -6.48 -24.67
C GLY A 2 11.22 -6.49 -23.28
N ASP A 3 11.69 -7.29 -22.32
CA ASP A 3 11.06 -7.33 -20.99
C ASP A 3 11.70 -6.36 -19.98
N PHE A 4 13.01 -6.13 -20.07
CA PHE A 4 13.69 -5.20 -19.18
C PHE A 4 13.23 -3.74 -19.39
N SER A 5 12.77 -3.39 -20.59
CA SER A 5 12.11 -2.10 -20.82
C SER A 5 10.84 -1.92 -20.00
N ARG A 6 10.17 -3.02 -19.58
CA ARG A 6 9.02 -2.95 -18.67
C ARG A 6 9.44 -2.59 -17.26
N LEU A 7 10.67 -2.89 -16.84
CA LEU A 7 11.19 -2.36 -15.57
C LEU A 7 11.17 -0.82 -15.54
N MET A 8 11.39 -0.19 -16.71
CA MET A 8 11.46 1.27 -16.82
C MET A 8 10.09 1.94 -16.98
N THR A 9 9.04 1.21 -17.40
CA THR A 9 7.71 1.77 -17.70
C THR A 9 6.60 1.25 -16.79
N ASP A 10 6.70 0.01 -16.34
CA ASP A 10 5.81 -0.66 -15.39
C ASP A 10 6.63 -1.63 -14.51
N PRO A 11 7.50 -1.10 -13.63
CA PRO A 11 8.41 -1.90 -12.81
C PRO A 11 7.69 -2.94 -11.98
N TRP A 12 6.45 -2.69 -11.59
CA TRP A 12 5.71 -3.57 -10.71
C TRP A 12 5.11 -4.76 -11.44
N ALA A 13 4.58 -4.60 -12.66
CA ALA A 13 4.20 -5.74 -13.48
C ALA A 13 5.41 -6.60 -13.86
N PHE A 14 6.55 -5.96 -14.14
CA PHE A 14 7.82 -6.67 -14.33
C PHE A 14 8.19 -7.46 -13.07
N THR A 15 8.25 -6.80 -11.91
CA THR A 15 8.55 -7.42 -10.62
C THR A 15 7.63 -8.60 -10.33
N ARG A 16 6.32 -8.53 -10.56
CA ARG A 16 5.42 -9.68 -10.35
C ARG A 16 5.67 -10.85 -11.30
N THR A 17 5.98 -10.55 -12.55
CA THR A 17 6.20 -11.58 -13.58
C THR A 17 7.48 -12.36 -13.28
N TYR A 18 8.49 -11.68 -12.73
CA TYR A 18 9.85 -12.20 -12.59
C TYR A 18 10.27 -12.51 -11.15
N MET A 19 9.71 -11.83 -10.17
CA MET A 19 9.82 -12.15 -8.74
C MET A 19 8.57 -12.90 -8.32
N LYS A 20 8.62 -14.23 -8.47
CA LYS A 20 7.62 -15.13 -7.88
C LYS A 20 7.60 -14.90 -6.37
N HIS A 21 6.40 -14.83 -5.79
CA HIS A 21 6.19 -14.63 -4.36
C HIS A 21 6.73 -13.28 -3.85
N PHE A 22 6.31 -12.17 -4.46
CA PHE A 22 6.56 -10.82 -3.94
C PHE A 22 6.29 -10.69 -2.43
N GLU A 23 5.28 -11.39 -1.94
CA GLU A 23 4.87 -11.48 -0.53
C GLU A 23 6.02 -11.99 0.36
N ASP A 24 6.81 -12.95 -0.12
CA ASP A 24 7.97 -13.52 0.59
C ASP A 24 9.12 -12.51 0.73
N HIS A 25 9.10 -11.42 -0.04
CA HIS A 25 10.12 -10.39 -0.02
C HIS A 25 9.80 -9.22 0.91
N VAL A 26 8.58 -9.14 1.46
CA VAL A 26 8.21 -8.10 2.45
C VAL A 26 9.18 -8.05 3.63
N PRO A 27 9.63 -9.17 4.25
CA PRO A 27 10.62 -9.13 5.32
C PRO A 27 11.95 -8.48 4.90
N SER A 28 12.44 -8.79 3.69
CA SER A 28 13.67 -8.18 3.18
C SER A 28 13.50 -6.68 2.89
N VAL A 29 12.31 -6.27 2.44
CA VAL A 29 11.99 -4.84 2.26
C VAL A 29 11.96 -4.12 3.61
N VAL A 30 11.37 -4.74 4.63
CA VAL A 30 11.37 -4.22 6.01
C VAL A 30 12.79 -4.06 6.54
N GLU A 31 13.62 -5.10 6.42
CA GLU A 31 15.02 -5.08 6.88
C GLU A 31 15.80 -3.95 6.21
N LEU A 32 15.70 -3.83 4.89
CA LEU A 32 16.37 -2.78 4.13
C LEU A 32 15.87 -1.38 4.55
N ALA A 33 14.56 -1.21 4.72
CA ALA A 33 13.98 0.06 5.12
C ALA A 33 14.49 0.49 6.52
N LEU A 34 14.51 -0.43 7.48
CA LEU A 34 15.04 -0.17 8.81
C LEU A 34 16.54 0.17 8.76
N HIS A 35 17.33 -0.57 7.97
CA HIS A 35 18.76 -0.31 7.79
C HIS A 35 19.03 1.10 7.23
N LEU A 36 18.20 1.55 6.30
CA LEU A 36 18.31 2.87 5.68
C LEU A 36 17.63 3.99 6.47
N GLY A 37 17.00 3.68 7.62
CA GLY A 37 16.24 4.65 8.42
C GLY A 37 14.97 5.18 7.75
N ILE A 38 14.43 4.43 6.79
CA ILE A 38 13.18 4.76 6.07
C ILE A 38 12.00 4.55 7.02
N LYS A 39 11.06 5.51 7.02
CA LYS A 39 9.83 5.45 7.84
C LYS A 39 8.57 5.19 7.02
N VAL A 40 8.58 5.58 5.74
CA VAL A 40 7.44 5.46 4.84
C VAL A 40 7.90 4.78 3.57
N ILE A 41 7.22 3.70 3.19
CA ILE A 41 7.48 2.99 1.93
C ILE A 41 6.34 3.26 0.97
N ASN A 42 6.71 3.59 -0.26
CA ASN A 42 5.74 3.78 -1.32
C ASN A 42 5.54 2.47 -2.10
N PHE A 43 4.29 2.00 -2.17
CA PHE A 43 3.93 0.76 -2.85
C PHE A 43 2.77 0.96 -3.86
N PRO A 44 2.74 0.17 -4.94
CA PRO A 44 1.56 0.05 -5.79
C PRO A 44 0.42 -0.63 -5.04
N TYR A 45 -0.72 0.05 -4.92
CA TYR A 45 -1.87 -0.44 -4.14
C TYR A 45 -2.44 -1.78 -4.65
N HIS A 46 -2.30 -2.07 -5.95
CA HIS A 46 -2.83 -3.28 -6.57
C HIS A 46 -2.11 -4.56 -6.12
N ASN A 47 -0.96 -4.43 -5.44
CA ASN A 47 -0.18 -5.55 -4.90
C ASN A 47 -0.29 -5.70 -3.40
N LEU A 48 -1.04 -4.83 -2.72
CA LEU A 48 -1.12 -4.82 -1.27
C LEU A 48 -2.40 -5.51 -0.81
N GLY A 49 -2.23 -6.58 -0.05
CA GLY A 49 -3.26 -7.17 0.80
C GLY A 49 -3.09 -6.76 2.26
N LYS A 50 -4.01 -7.23 3.11
CA LYS A 50 -4.05 -6.86 4.54
C LYS A 50 -2.79 -7.29 5.29
N GLU A 51 -2.30 -8.48 4.98
CA GLU A 51 -1.07 -9.07 5.53
C GLU A 51 0.16 -8.20 5.28
N HIS A 52 0.25 -7.56 4.12
CA HIS A 52 1.32 -6.64 3.77
C HIS A 52 1.31 -5.41 4.67
N PHE A 53 0.15 -4.74 4.80
CA PHE A 53 0.02 -3.59 5.69
C PHE A 53 0.31 -3.96 7.15
N THR A 54 -0.16 -5.12 7.59
CA THR A 54 0.05 -5.61 8.95
C THR A 54 1.54 -5.83 9.24
N ALA A 55 2.27 -6.47 8.33
CA ALA A 55 3.70 -6.71 8.48
C ALA A 55 4.51 -5.40 8.55
N LEU A 56 4.18 -4.44 7.68
CA LEU A 56 4.82 -3.13 7.66
C LEU A 56 4.52 -2.35 8.95
N GLN A 57 3.27 -2.36 9.42
CA GLN A 57 2.88 -1.70 10.66
C GLN A 57 3.60 -2.30 11.88
N ALA A 58 3.71 -3.63 11.94
CA ALA A 58 4.43 -4.33 13.02
C ALA A 58 5.91 -3.95 13.07
N ALA A 59 6.50 -3.59 11.92
CA ALA A 59 7.86 -3.08 11.82
C ALA A 59 7.99 -1.56 12.06
N GLY A 60 6.89 -0.86 12.38
CA GLY A 60 6.87 0.59 12.57
C GLY A 60 6.98 1.39 11.25
N LEU A 61 6.66 0.77 10.13
CA LEU A 61 6.72 1.39 8.80
C LEU A 61 5.32 1.83 8.35
N SER A 62 5.24 3.06 7.87
CA SER A 62 4.09 3.59 7.15
C SER A 62 4.12 3.23 5.68
N VAL A 63 2.95 3.26 5.06
CA VAL A 63 2.71 3.00 3.64
C VAL A 63 2.16 4.24 2.98
N SER A 64 2.72 4.57 1.82
CA SER A 64 2.10 5.49 0.86
C SER A 64 1.73 4.72 -0.41
N VAL A 65 0.62 5.11 -1.04
CA VAL A 65 0.15 4.51 -2.30
C VAL A 65 -0.19 5.58 -3.34
N TRP A 66 0.01 5.23 -4.61
CA TRP A 66 -0.19 6.11 -5.75
C TRP A 66 -0.48 5.31 -7.04
N THR A 67 -1.25 5.82 -8.00
CA THR A 67 -2.41 6.72 -7.84
C THR A 67 -3.66 5.85 -7.68
N VAL A 68 -4.43 6.05 -6.62
CA VAL A 68 -5.63 5.26 -6.31
C VAL A 68 -6.85 6.03 -6.78
N ASP A 69 -7.29 5.75 -8.01
CA ASP A 69 -8.51 6.31 -8.60
C ASP A 69 -9.67 5.29 -8.58
N ASP A 70 -9.53 4.20 -7.85
CA ASP A 70 -10.51 3.13 -7.74
C ASP A 70 -11.15 3.16 -6.34
N ARG A 71 -12.49 3.29 -6.30
CA ARG A 71 -13.27 3.37 -5.07
C ARG A 71 -13.17 2.09 -4.24
N ASP A 72 -13.33 0.95 -4.88
CA ASP A 72 -13.38 -0.36 -4.21
C ASP A 72 -12.00 -0.74 -3.69
N ALA A 73 -10.95 -0.39 -4.42
CA ALA A 73 -9.58 -0.56 -3.95
C ALA A 73 -9.28 0.30 -2.73
N LEU A 74 -9.72 1.56 -2.73
CA LEU A 74 -9.54 2.44 -1.58
C LEU A 74 -10.35 1.99 -0.38
N ASP A 75 -11.62 1.66 -0.57
CA ASP A 75 -12.51 1.17 0.49
C ASP A 75 -11.95 -0.10 1.13
N ARG A 76 -11.47 -1.04 0.31
CA ARG A 76 -10.78 -2.25 0.76
C ARG A 76 -9.56 -1.91 1.63
N MET A 77 -8.69 -1.00 1.19
CA MET A 77 -7.49 -0.63 1.97
C MET A 77 -7.86 0.05 3.29
N LEU A 78 -8.85 0.95 3.29
CA LEU A 78 -9.33 1.60 4.50
C LEU A 78 -9.95 0.59 5.49
N SER A 79 -10.55 -0.50 4.99
CA SER A 79 -11.14 -1.56 5.81
C SER A 79 -10.13 -2.44 6.54
N PHE A 80 -8.83 -2.39 6.21
CA PHE A 80 -7.83 -3.30 6.79
C PHE A 80 -7.57 -3.11 8.30
N SER A 81 -8.17 -2.09 8.93
CA SER A 81 -7.97 -1.74 10.35
C SER A 81 -6.50 -1.48 10.70
N VAL A 82 -5.75 -0.96 9.73
CA VAL A 82 -4.33 -0.61 9.86
C VAL A 82 -4.20 0.91 9.90
N SER A 83 -3.37 1.43 10.81
CA SER A 83 -3.16 2.87 11.01
C SER A 83 -1.94 3.40 10.25
N ASN A 84 -1.22 2.52 9.56
CA ASN A 84 0.03 2.86 8.89
C ASN A 84 -0.15 3.33 7.44
N LEU A 85 -1.37 3.49 6.92
CA LEU A 85 -1.60 4.16 5.64
C LEU A 85 -1.47 5.68 5.83
N GLU A 86 -0.33 6.24 5.46
CA GLU A 86 0.01 7.64 5.72
C GLU A 86 -0.38 8.59 4.59
N ASN A 87 -0.32 8.12 3.33
CA ASN A 87 -0.66 8.97 2.18
C ASN A 87 -1.24 8.18 1.00
N VAL A 88 -2.32 8.72 0.41
CA VAL A 88 -2.97 8.22 -0.81
C VAL A 88 -2.93 9.32 -1.87
N THR A 89 -2.15 9.10 -2.93
CA THR A 89 -2.23 9.97 -4.11
C THR A 89 -3.43 9.56 -4.95
N THR A 90 -4.30 10.51 -5.28
CA THR A 90 -5.56 10.27 -6.01
C THR A 90 -5.95 11.51 -6.81
N ARG A 91 -6.63 11.32 -7.94
CA ARG A 91 -7.34 12.40 -8.65
C ARG A 91 -8.77 12.59 -8.15
N GLN A 92 -9.27 11.67 -7.33
CA GLN A 92 -10.65 11.64 -6.84
C GLN A 92 -10.75 12.05 -5.37
N VAL A 93 -10.27 13.24 -5.04
CA VAL A 93 -10.17 13.73 -3.64
C VAL A 93 -11.51 13.65 -2.88
N THR A 94 -12.61 14.06 -3.51
CA THR A 94 -13.95 14.04 -2.88
C THR A 94 -14.41 12.63 -2.51
N MET A 95 -14.10 11.63 -3.37
CA MET A 95 -14.42 10.23 -3.10
C MET A 95 -13.66 9.74 -1.87
N VAL A 96 -12.36 10.06 -1.79
CA VAL A 96 -11.49 9.67 -0.66
C VAL A 96 -11.99 10.29 0.65
N GLN A 97 -12.31 11.58 0.64
CA GLN A 97 -12.84 12.26 1.82
C GLN A 97 -14.15 11.65 2.31
N SER A 98 -15.07 11.31 1.41
CA SER A 98 -16.35 10.66 1.76
C SER A 98 -16.16 9.27 2.37
N LEU A 99 -15.24 8.47 1.84
CA LEU A 99 -14.91 7.16 2.40
C LEU A 99 -14.25 7.29 3.78
N LEU A 100 -13.29 8.20 3.95
CA LEU A 100 -12.64 8.43 5.24
C LEU A 100 -13.65 8.81 6.34
N GLN A 101 -14.62 9.68 6.04
CA GLN A 101 -15.69 10.03 6.98
C GLN A 101 -16.52 8.81 7.40
N THR A 102 -16.81 7.92 6.44
CA THR A 102 -17.56 6.69 6.69
C THR A 102 -16.79 5.77 7.64
N HIS A 103 -15.51 5.51 7.35
CA HIS A 103 -14.65 4.64 8.18
C HIS A 103 -14.36 5.24 9.57
N GLN A 104 -14.19 6.56 9.69
CA GLN A 104 -14.02 7.23 10.99
C GLN A 104 -15.29 7.17 11.86
N THR A 105 -16.47 7.28 11.23
CA THR A 105 -17.76 7.19 11.94
C THR A 105 -17.97 5.79 12.51
N VAL A 106 -17.58 4.74 11.76
CA VAL A 106 -17.66 3.34 12.21
C VAL A 106 -16.73 3.06 13.40
N LEU A 107 -15.51 3.60 13.39
CA LEU A 107 -14.55 3.41 14.49
C LEU A 107 -14.90 4.19 15.77
N SER A 108 -15.83 5.15 15.70
CA SER A 108 -16.21 6.03 16.82
C SER A 108 -17.46 5.56 17.55
N GLN A 109 -18.11 4.47 17.12
CA GLN A 109 -19.27 3.92 17.83
C GLN A 109 -18.80 2.94 18.92
N PRO A 110 -19.18 3.14 20.20
CA PRO A 110 -18.86 2.20 21.26
C PRO A 110 -19.62 0.88 21.05
N SER A 111 -18.92 -0.24 21.26
CA SER A 111 -19.48 -1.59 21.25
C SER A 111 -20.44 -1.84 22.41
#